data_AF-A0A553APG6-F1
#
_entry.id   AF-A0A553APG6-F1
#
_cell.length_a   1.000
_cell.length_b   1.000
_cell.length_c   1.000
_cell.angle_alpha   90.00
_cell.angle_beta   90.00
_cell.angle_gamma   90.00
#
_symmetry.space_group_name_H-M   'P 1'
#
loop_
_entity.id
_entity.type
_entity.pdbx_description
1 polymer ?
#
loop_
_entity_poly.entity_id
_entity_poly.type
_entity_poly.pdbx_seq_one_letter_code
_entity_poly.pdbx_strand_id
1 'polypeptide(L)'
;MAVAWQDCGGRMARGDWIEVEDRMQSGYGYSLDAETGAMTDPGFAPFYSPAEMLQMGVFEGRYLNDCRAEFPESWFASAKLSARADPALNYFGVKSRQPLAEWRRKGWIIQPDPRGWFQWYCRYYLGRRLPGVDDRQIKRWRGFARHAGQVRANCEPGNPFCRPRQRQALLQWSYDCLI
;
A
#
# COMPACT_ATOMS: atom_id res chain seq x y z
N MET A 1 11.95 -42.71 -5.19
CA MET A 1 10.92 -41.90 -5.87
C MET A 1 10.16 -41.15 -4.79
N ALA A 2 10.30 -39.83 -4.73
CA ALA A 2 9.59 -38.99 -3.78
C ALA A 2 8.87 -37.91 -4.58
N VAL A 3 7.57 -37.83 -4.28
CA VAL A 3 6.52 -37.13 -5.01
C VAL A 3 6.86 -35.64 -5.14
N ALA A 4 6.85 -35.14 -6.38
CA ALA A 4 6.89 -33.72 -6.67
C ALA A 4 5.57 -33.10 -6.24
N TRP A 5 5.61 -32.23 -5.23
CA TRP A 5 4.53 -31.29 -4.97
C TRP A 5 4.78 -30.06 -5.84
N GLN A 6 4.08 -29.97 -6.98
CA GLN A 6 3.98 -28.74 -7.75
C GLN A 6 3.09 -27.79 -6.97
N ASP A 7 3.73 -26.81 -6.33
CA ASP A 7 3.06 -25.68 -5.69
C ASP A 7 2.56 -24.75 -6.81
N CYS A 8 1.26 -24.74 -7.09
CA CYS A 8 0.62 -23.89 -8.11
C CYS A 8 0.34 -22.46 -7.62
N GLY A 9 0.98 -22.00 -6.54
CA GLY A 9 0.99 -20.60 -6.11
C GLY A 9 2.19 -19.84 -6.69
N GLY A 10 2.11 -19.44 -7.96
CA GLY A 10 3.21 -18.79 -8.68
C GLY A 10 3.76 -17.56 -7.95
N ARG A 11 5.02 -17.62 -7.51
CA ARG A 11 5.75 -16.46 -7.00
C ARG A 11 5.87 -15.44 -8.13
N MET A 12 5.22 -14.28 -7.98
CA MET A 12 5.43 -13.13 -8.87
C MET A 12 6.91 -12.74 -8.84
N ALA A 13 7.57 -12.77 -9.99
CA ALA A 13 9.01 -12.62 -10.13
C ALA A 13 9.37 -11.59 -11.19
N ARG A 14 10.61 -11.11 -11.14
CA ARG A 14 11.16 -10.23 -12.16
C ARG A 14 11.06 -10.88 -13.54
N GLY A 15 10.51 -10.15 -14.51
CA GLY A 15 10.23 -10.62 -15.87
C GLY A 15 8.79 -11.03 -16.11
N ASP A 16 7.99 -11.21 -15.06
CA ASP A 16 6.58 -11.55 -15.21
C ASP A 16 5.77 -10.38 -15.77
N TRP A 17 4.74 -10.72 -16.54
CA TRP A 17 3.72 -9.79 -17.02
C TRP A 17 2.46 -9.93 -16.19
N ILE A 18 1.95 -8.82 -15.66
CA ILE A 18 0.75 -8.76 -14.83
C ILE A 18 -0.37 -8.09 -15.60
N GLU A 19 -1.51 -8.76 -15.72
CA GLU A 19 -2.75 -8.21 -16.27
C GLU A 19 -3.66 -7.74 -15.14
N VAL A 20 -4.25 -6.56 -15.32
CA VAL A 20 -5.13 -5.94 -14.32
C VAL A 20 -6.56 -5.98 -14.80
N GLU A 21 -7.39 -6.67 -14.02
CA GLU A 21 -8.84 -6.73 -14.21
C GLU A 21 -9.54 -6.55 -12.85
N ASP A 22 -9.99 -5.33 -12.58
CA ASP A 22 -10.76 -4.98 -11.39
C ASP A 22 -11.78 -3.86 -11.67
N ARG A 23 -12.62 -3.54 -10.68
CA ARG A 23 -13.72 -2.56 -10.85
C ARG A 23 -13.27 -1.13 -11.22
N MET A 24 -12.00 -0.79 -11.03
CA MET A 24 -11.43 0.54 -11.27
C MET A 24 -10.48 0.58 -12.47
N GLN A 25 -10.03 -0.57 -12.96
CA GLN A 25 -9.05 -0.67 -14.04
C GLN A 25 -9.20 -1.99 -14.79
N SER A 26 -9.37 -1.90 -16.11
CA SER A 26 -9.36 -3.02 -17.03
C SER A 26 -8.52 -2.66 -18.26
N GLY A 27 -8.03 -3.67 -18.99
CA GLY A 27 -7.22 -3.47 -20.20
C GLY A 27 -5.86 -2.81 -19.93
N TYR A 28 -5.36 -2.90 -18.70
CA TYR A 28 -4.03 -2.44 -18.31
C TYR A 28 -3.17 -3.64 -17.91
N GLY A 29 -1.88 -3.59 -18.21
CA GLY A 29 -0.90 -4.56 -17.75
C GLY A 29 0.49 -3.95 -17.65
N TYR A 30 1.40 -4.63 -16.97
CA TYR A 30 2.76 -4.16 -16.74
C TYR A 30 3.73 -5.30 -16.48
N SER A 31 5.01 -5.07 -16.78
CA SER A 31 6.11 -5.96 -16.42
C SER A 31 6.62 -5.70 -15.00
N LEU A 32 7.17 -6.74 -14.38
CA LEU A 32 7.97 -6.64 -13.16
C LEU A 32 9.45 -6.50 -13.53
N ASP A 33 10.00 -5.29 -13.41
CA ASP A 33 11.35 -4.99 -13.89
C ASP A 33 12.43 -5.18 -12.82
N ALA A 34 12.02 -5.36 -11.56
CA ALA A 34 12.88 -5.58 -10.41
C ALA A 34 12.35 -6.72 -9.53
N GLU A 35 13.21 -7.21 -8.63
CA GLU A 35 12.81 -8.19 -7.62
C GLU A 35 11.76 -7.59 -6.66
N THR A 36 10.87 -8.44 -6.15
CA THR A 36 9.92 -8.04 -5.11
C THR A 36 10.67 -7.52 -3.88
N GLY A 37 10.26 -6.37 -3.36
CA GLY A 37 10.86 -5.70 -2.21
C GLY A 37 12.09 -4.85 -2.54
N ALA A 38 12.57 -4.82 -3.78
CA ALA A 38 13.77 -4.06 -4.16
C ALA A 38 13.49 -2.53 -4.17
N MET A 39 13.76 -1.85 -3.05
CA MET A 39 13.66 -0.38 -2.97
C MET A 39 14.95 0.27 -3.51
N THR A 40 14.96 0.64 -4.79
CA THR A 40 16.19 1.11 -5.46
C THR A 40 16.46 2.60 -5.29
N ASP A 41 15.46 3.39 -4.88
CA ASP A 41 15.64 4.82 -4.62
C ASP A 41 16.12 5.02 -3.16
N PRO A 42 17.31 5.63 -2.94
CA PRO A 42 17.90 5.76 -1.60
C PRO A 42 17.11 6.68 -0.66
N GLY A 43 16.23 7.54 -1.19
CA GLY A 43 15.32 8.36 -0.40
C GLY A 43 13.92 7.75 -0.26
N PHE A 44 13.72 6.49 -0.61
CA PHE A 44 12.46 5.78 -0.43
C PHE A 44 12.66 4.52 0.41
N ALA A 45 12.39 4.65 1.70
CA ALA A 45 12.51 3.58 2.70
C ALA A 45 11.20 3.41 3.47
N PRO A 46 10.15 2.87 2.83
CA PRO A 46 8.89 2.57 3.49
C PRO A 46 9.10 1.58 4.64
N PHE A 47 8.46 1.85 5.79
CA PHE A 47 8.65 1.06 7.01
C PHE A 47 7.90 -0.28 7.01
N TYR A 48 6.75 -0.36 6.35
CA TYR A 48 5.92 -1.57 6.28
C TYR A 48 5.79 -2.04 4.84
N SER A 49 5.92 -3.34 4.63
CA SER A 49 5.51 -3.96 3.36
C SER A 49 4.00 -3.83 3.14
N PRO A 50 3.52 -3.94 1.89
CA PRO A 50 2.09 -3.98 1.61
C PRO A 50 1.33 -5.07 2.40
N ALA A 51 1.95 -6.25 2.56
CA ALA A 51 1.37 -7.35 3.32
C ALA A 51 1.18 -6.99 4.80
N GLU A 52 2.19 -6.40 5.44
CA GLU A 52 2.10 -5.92 6.83
C GLU A 52 1.04 -4.83 6.98
N MET A 53 0.97 -3.87 6.04
CA MET A 53 -0.06 -2.83 6.05
C MET A 53 -1.47 -3.44 6.00
N LEU A 54 -1.71 -4.41 5.11
CA LEU A 54 -2.99 -5.12 4.99
C LEU A 54 -3.33 -5.92 6.25
N GLN A 55 -2.35 -6.58 6.86
CA GLN A 55 -2.52 -7.33 8.11
C GLN A 55 -2.85 -6.41 9.30
N MET A 56 -2.12 -5.29 9.44
CA MET A 56 -2.35 -4.33 10.53
C MET A 56 -3.72 -3.67 10.42
N GLY A 57 -4.17 -3.39 9.20
CA GLY A 57 -5.45 -2.77 8.92
C GLY A 57 -5.31 -1.35 8.38
N VAL A 58 -5.59 -1.20 7.09
CA VAL A 58 -5.52 0.08 6.36
C VAL A 58 -6.77 0.29 5.52
N PHE A 59 -7.07 1.57 5.25
CA PHE A 59 -8.14 2.01 4.36
C PHE A 59 -9.49 1.32 4.59
N GLU A 60 -9.82 1.12 5.87
CA GLU A 60 -11.10 0.59 6.33
C GLU A 60 -11.42 -0.80 5.74
N GLY A 61 -10.37 -1.57 5.39
CA GLY A 61 -10.43 -2.89 4.75
C GLY A 61 -10.99 -2.89 3.32
N ARG A 62 -11.31 -1.72 2.75
CA ARG A 62 -12.06 -1.64 1.49
C ARG A 62 -11.18 -1.54 0.24
N TYR A 63 -9.91 -1.20 0.41
CA TYR A 63 -9.13 -0.61 -0.68
C TYR A 63 -8.63 -1.59 -1.75
N LEU A 64 -8.24 -2.82 -1.36
CA LEU A 64 -7.82 -3.90 -2.27
C LEU A 64 -8.79 -5.10 -2.23
N ASN A 65 -10.05 -4.88 -1.88
CA ASN A 65 -10.99 -5.98 -1.65
C ASN A 65 -11.52 -6.65 -2.93
N ASP A 66 -11.35 -5.99 -4.08
CA ASP A 66 -11.87 -6.38 -5.39
C ASP A 66 -10.79 -6.57 -6.46
N CYS A 67 -9.51 -6.48 -6.09
CA CYS A 67 -8.35 -6.62 -6.99
C CYS A 67 -7.33 -7.65 -6.45
N ARG A 68 -7.81 -8.68 -5.73
CA ARG A 68 -6.94 -9.67 -5.06
C ARG A 68 -6.11 -10.50 -6.04
N ALA A 69 -6.65 -10.78 -7.23
CA ALA A 69 -5.95 -11.54 -8.26
C ALA A 69 -4.70 -10.83 -8.81
N GLU A 70 -4.58 -9.51 -8.61
CA GLU A 70 -3.41 -8.75 -9.04
C GLU A 70 -2.18 -8.95 -8.12
N PHE A 71 -2.37 -9.36 -6.87
CA PHE A 71 -1.31 -9.40 -5.85
C PHE A 71 -1.12 -10.82 -5.28
N PRO A 72 0.02 -11.12 -4.65
CA PRO A 72 0.26 -12.45 -4.09
C PRO A 72 -0.82 -12.86 -3.09
N GLU A 73 -1.31 -14.10 -3.20
CA GLU A 73 -2.35 -14.62 -2.31
C GLU A 73 -1.94 -14.55 -0.83
N SER A 74 -0.64 -14.74 -0.55
CA SER A 74 -0.06 -14.65 0.79
C SER A 74 -0.28 -13.30 1.48
N TRP A 75 -0.41 -12.21 0.73
CA TRP A 75 -0.72 -10.88 1.29
C TRP A 75 -2.12 -10.82 1.89
N PHE A 76 -3.03 -11.67 1.42
CA PHE A 76 -4.42 -11.68 1.84
C PHE A 76 -4.76 -12.72 2.91
N ALA A 77 -3.84 -13.64 3.22
CA ALA A 77 -4.05 -14.70 4.21
C ALA A 77 -4.40 -14.15 5.60
N SER A 78 -3.83 -13.01 5.99
CA SER A 78 -4.10 -12.32 7.27
C SER A 78 -4.60 -10.88 7.10
N ALA A 79 -5.01 -10.50 5.89
CA ALA A 79 -5.45 -9.13 5.61
C ALA A 79 -6.80 -8.81 6.25
N LYS A 80 -6.91 -7.61 6.83
CA LYS A 80 -8.20 -7.08 7.31
C LYS A 80 -8.97 -6.46 6.15
N LEU A 81 -9.86 -7.24 5.53
CA LEU A 81 -10.66 -6.82 4.38
C LEU A 81 -12.15 -6.68 4.72
N SER A 82 -12.84 -5.78 4.02
CA SER A 82 -14.30 -5.65 4.09
C SER A 82 -14.92 -5.26 2.77
N ALA A 83 -16.12 -5.78 2.53
CA ALA A 83 -16.96 -5.40 1.39
C ALA A 83 -17.39 -3.93 1.46
N ARG A 84 -17.48 -3.34 2.64
CA ARG A 84 -17.83 -1.93 2.90
C ARG A 84 -16.69 -1.26 3.68
N ALA A 85 -16.57 0.06 3.58
CA ALA A 85 -15.56 0.74 4.40
C ALA A 85 -15.96 0.63 5.88
N ASP A 86 -15.14 -0.07 6.67
CA ASP A 86 -15.29 -0.22 8.12
C ASP A 86 -14.07 0.37 8.87
N PRO A 87 -14.21 1.53 9.53
CA PRO A 87 -13.13 2.11 10.34
C PRO A 87 -12.62 1.22 11.46
N ALA A 88 -13.41 0.26 11.97
CA ALA A 88 -12.98 -0.64 13.03
C ALA A 88 -11.88 -1.62 12.57
N LEU A 89 -11.76 -1.84 11.25
CA LEU A 89 -10.70 -2.67 10.68
C LEU A 89 -9.36 -1.95 10.53
N ASN A 90 -9.34 -0.62 10.63
CA ASN A 90 -8.08 0.13 10.68
C ASN A 90 -7.37 -0.16 12.01
N TYR A 91 -6.04 -0.22 12.01
CA TYR A 91 -5.24 -0.49 13.21
C TYR A 91 -5.61 0.40 14.41
N PHE A 92 -5.82 1.70 14.17
CA PHE A 92 -6.21 2.65 15.21
C PHE A 92 -7.74 2.85 15.32
N GLY A 93 -8.56 2.03 14.66
CA GLY A 93 -10.02 2.08 14.74
C GLY A 93 -10.68 3.36 14.20
N VAL A 94 -9.95 4.18 13.43
CA VAL A 94 -10.41 5.50 12.96
C VAL A 94 -10.21 5.69 11.46
N LYS A 95 -11.12 6.43 10.83
CA LYS A 95 -10.96 6.87 9.43
C LYS A 95 -9.98 8.04 9.35
N SER A 96 -8.92 7.88 8.56
CA SER A 96 -7.88 8.91 8.36
C SER A 96 -7.97 9.61 7.00
N ARG A 97 -8.42 8.90 5.96
CA ARG A 97 -8.38 9.38 4.58
C ARG A 97 -9.58 10.21 4.14
N GLN A 98 -9.36 11.03 3.12
CA GLN A 98 -10.42 11.67 2.34
C GLN A 98 -11.04 10.69 1.31
N PRO A 99 -12.28 10.94 0.85
CA PRO A 99 -12.89 10.14 -0.22
C PRO A 99 -12.12 10.24 -1.55
N LEU A 100 -12.23 9.21 -2.40
CA LEU A 100 -11.56 9.18 -3.71
C LEU A 100 -11.96 10.35 -4.62
N ALA A 101 -13.23 10.77 -4.58
CA ALA A 101 -13.71 11.92 -5.34
C ALA A 101 -12.94 13.20 -4.99
N GLU A 102 -12.61 13.39 -3.72
CA GLU A 102 -11.83 14.53 -3.24
C GLU A 102 -10.36 14.44 -3.68
N TRP A 103 -9.80 13.23 -3.75
CA TRP A 103 -8.46 13.01 -4.31
C TRP A 103 -8.40 13.35 -5.80
N ARG A 104 -9.44 12.95 -6.57
CA ARG A 104 -9.57 13.31 -7.99
C ARG A 104 -9.70 14.82 -8.17
N ARG A 105 -10.58 15.46 -7.40
CA ARG A 105 -10.78 16.93 -7.42
C ARG A 105 -9.48 17.69 -7.17
N LYS A 106 -8.62 17.18 -6.28
CA LYS A 106 -7.31 17.77 -5.95
C LYS A 106 -6.17 17.38 -6.90
N GLY A 107 -6.42 16.56 -7.92
CA GLY A 107 -5.37 16.06 -8.82
C GLY A 107 -4.34 15.16 -8.14
N TRP A 108 -4.72 14.48 -7.05
CA TRP A 108 -3.84 13.63 -6.26
C TRP A 108 -3.72 12.19 -6.77
N ILE A 109 -4.53 11.82 -7.76
CA ILE A 109 -4.42 10.55 -8.47
C ILE A 109 -3.42 10.73 -9.60
N ILE A 110 -2.32 9.98 -9.53
CA ILE A 110 -1.29 9.95 -10.55
C ILE A 110 -1.51 8.69 -11.38
N GLN A 111 -1.74 8.86 -12.68
CA GLN A 111 -1.87 7.73 -13.59
C GLN A 111 -0.57 6.93 -13.64
N PRO A 112 -0.62 5.59 -13.85
CA PRO A 112 -1.79 4.78 -14.21
C PRO A 112 -2.48 4.10 -13.00
N ASP A 113 -2.33 4.64 -11.78
CA ASP A 113 -2.83 3.99 -10.56
C ASP A 113 -4.11 4.67 -10.03
N PRO A 114 -5.31 4.22 -10.44
CA PRO A 114 -6.58 4.91 -10.14
C PRO A 114 -6.94 4.87 -8.65
N ARG A 115 -6.39 3.93 -7.89
CA ARG A 115 -6.56 3.87 -6.42
C ARG A 115 -5.58 4.84 -5.74
N GLY A 116 -4.47 5.19 -6.37
CA GLY A 116 -3.49 6.17 -5.90
C GLY A 116 -2.28 5.55 -5.19
N TRP A 117 -1.76 6.24 -4.17
CA TRP A 117 -0.50 5.92 -3.49
C TRP A 117 -0.34 4.43 -3.13
N PHE A 118 -1.32 3.82 -2.46
CA PHE A 118 -1.13 2.47 -1.95
C PHE A 118 -1.10 1.41 -3.05
N GLN A 119 -1.90 1.58 -4.12
CA GLN A 119 -1.81 0.71 -5.29
C GLN A 119 -0.48 0.89 -6.01
N TRP A 120 -0.04 2.13 -6.22
CA TRP A 120 1.30 2.39 -6.76
C TRP A 120 2.37 1.68 -5.93
N TYR A 121 2.30 1.79 -4.60
CA TYR A 121 3.28 1.18 -3.69
C TYR A 121 3.25 -0.34 -3.77
N CYS A 122 2.07 -0.97 -3.82
CA CYS A 122 1.94 -2.42 -4.01
C CYS A 122 2.65 -2.88 -5.28
N ARG A 123 2.40 -2.20 -6.41
CA ARG A 123 2.99 -2.53 -7.71
C ARG A 123 4.49 -2.26 -7.75
N TYR A 124 4.94 -1.14 -7.17
CA TYR A 124 6.35 -0.81 -7.04
C TYR A 124 7.08 -1.85 -6.18
N TYR A 125 6.46 -2.28 -5.08
CA TYR A 125 6.97 -3.32 -4.20
C TYR A 125 7.11 -4.65 -4.94
N LEU A 126 6.17 -5.03 -5.80
CA LEU A 126 6.30 -6.25 -6.61
C LEU A 126 7.37 -6.18 -7.71
N GLY A 127 7.83 -4.98 -8.07
CA GLY A 127 8.90 -4.81 -9.06
C GLY A 127 8.55 -3.94 -10.26
N ARG A 128 7.30 -3.43 -10.38
CA ARG A 128 6.94 -2.49 -11.45
C ARG A 128 7.75 -1.20 -11.33
N ARG A 129 8.29 -0.69 -12.43
CA ARG A 129 8.98 0.61 -12.48
C ARG A 129 8.30 1.53 -13.49
N LEU A 130 8.06 2.77 -13.10
CA LEU A 130 7.44 3.80 -13.94
C LEU A 130 8.19 5.13 -13.72
N PRO A 131 9.28 5.38 -14.48
CA PRO A 131 10.02 6.63 -14.41
C PRO A 131 9.11 7.86 -14.49
N GLY A 132 9.40 8.90 -13.71
CA GLY A 132 8.55 10.08 -13.59
C GLY A 132 7.31 9.91 -12.71
N VAL A 133 6.62 8.76 -12.74
CA VAL A 133 5.54 8.46 -11.77
C VAL A 133 6.14 8.11 -10.42
N ASP A 134 7.15 7.24 -10.42
CA ASP A 134 7.86 6.81 -9.22
C ASP A 134 8.47 8.01 -8.49
N ASP A 135 9.15 8.91 -9.22
CA ASP A 135 9.74 10.14 -8.66
C ASP A 135 8.71 11.01 -7.94
N ARG A 136 7.53 11.18 -8.55
CA ARG A 136 6.44 11.98 -7.98
C ARG A 136 5.86 11.33 -6.73
N GLN A 137 5.68 10.02 -6.74
CA GLN A 137 5.13 9.28 -5.61
C GLN A 137 6.11 9.25 -4.43
N ILE A 138 7.39 8.98 -4.70
CA ILE A 138 8.47 9.02 -3.70
C ILE A 138 8.60 10.44 -3.12
N LYS A 139 8.54 11.49 -3.94
CA LYS A 139 8.55 12.89 -3.45
C LYS A 139 7.37 13.17 -2.51
N ARG A 140 6.17 12.70 -2.83
CA ARG A 140 4.99 12.84 -1.96
C ARG A 140 5.15 12.09 -0.65
N TRP A 141 5.67 10.86 -0.71
CA TRP A 141 5.98 10.05 0.47
C TRP A 141 6.93 10.80 1.38
N ARG A 142 8.11 11.22 0.89
CA ARG A 142 9.10 12.00 1.67
C ARG A 142 8.47 13.21 2.34
N GLY A 143 7.61 13.94 1.63
CA GLY A 143 6.89 15.08 2.20
C GLY A 143 5.98 14.71 3.37
N PHE A 144 5.44 13.49 3.39
CA PHE A 144 4.57 13.00 4.45
C PHE A 144 5.29 12.79 5.79
N ALA A 145 6.62 12.63 5.80
CA ALA A 145 7.46 12.47 7.00
C ALA A 145 7.23 13.54 8.08
N ARG A 146 6.81 14.76 7.70
CA ARG A 146 6.44 15.82 8.65
C ARG A 146 5.38 15.40 9.67
N HIS A 147 4.48 14.48 9.31
CA HIS A 147 3.45 13.99 10.21
C HIS A 147 4.04 13.10 11.31
N ALA A 148 5.16 12.42 11.04
CA ALA A 148 5.88 11.65 12.06
C ALA A 148 6.55 12.59 13.06
N GLY A 149 7.16 13.68 12.59
CA GLY A 149 7.71 14.73 13.46
C GLY A 149 6.64 15.36 14.36
N GLN A 150 5.45 15.60 13.83
CA GLN A 150 4.32 16.11 14.62
C GLN A 150 3.85 15.14 15.70
N VAL A 151 3.86 13.83 15.46
CA VAL A 151 3.56 12.84 16.51
C VAL A 151 4.61 12.90 17.60
N ARG A 152 5.90 12.83 17.26
CA ARG A 152 7.00 12.89 18.25
C ARG A 152 6.99 14.16 19.09
N ALA A 153 6.64 15.30 18.50
CA ALA A 153 6.63 16.58 19.20
C ALA A 153 5.40 16.80 20.09
N ASN A 154 4.31 16.03 19.89
CA ASN A 154 3.02 16.30 20.52
C ASN A 154 2.40 15.08 21.23
N CYS A 155 3.14 13.98 21.37
CA CYS A 155 2.67 12.76 22.02
C CYS A 155 3.71 12.26 23.01
N GLU A 156 3.24 11.68 24.11
CA GLU A 156 4.13 11.02 25.07
C GLU A 156 4.73 9.74 24.45
N PRO A 157 6.02 9.45 24.71
CA PRO A 157 6.63 8.19 24.29
C PRO A 157 5.83 6.98 24.78
N GLY A 158 5.54 6.04 23.89
CA GLY A 158 4.82 4.81 24.23
C GLY A 158 3.30 4.95 24.33
N ASN A 159 2.70 6.12 24.04
CA ASN A 159 1.25 6.27 23.95
C ASN A 159 0.75 6.08 22.49
N PRO A 160 0.30 4.87 22.10
CA PRO A 160 -0.15 4.61 20.73
C PRO A 160 -1.49 5.28 20.41
N PHE A 161 -2.23 5.76 21.41
CA PHE A 161 -3.55 6.37 21.23
C PHE A 161 -3.50 7.90 21.16
N CYS A 162 -2.34 8.52 21.36
CA CYS A 162 -2.17 9.93 21.03
C CYS A 162 -2.22 10.13 19.51
N ARG A 163 -3.08 11.06 19.04
CA ARG A 163 -3.27 11.41 17.62
C ARG A 163 -3.54 10.19 16.70
N PRO A 164 -4.54 9.35 17.01
CA PRO A 164 -4.75 8.06 16.34
C PRO A 164 -5.04 8.23 14.84
N ARG A 165 -5.74 9.29 14.46
CA ARG A 165 -6.01 9.61 13.04
C ARG A 165 -4.73 9.88 12.24
N GLN A 166 -3.77 10.56 12.86
CA GLN A 166 -2.50 10.90 12.23
C GLN A 166 -1.58 9.67 12.17
N ARG A 167 -1.56 8.84 13.22
CA ARG A 167 -0.86 7.55 13.22
C ARG A 167 -1.44 6.58 12.19
N GLN A 168 -2.76 6.52 12.04
CA GLN A 168 -3.39 5.73 10.98
C GLN A 168 -3.02 6.22 9.58
N ALA A 169 -2.85 7.55 9.41
CA ALA A 169 -2.38 8.11 8.15
C ALA A 169 -0.89 7.77 7.90
N LEU A 170 -0.05 7.78 8.94
CA LEU A 170 1.36 7.32 8.85
C LEU A 170 1.43 5.86 8.40
N LEU A 171 0.64 4.98 9.01
CA LEU A 171 0.55 3.57 8.60
C LEU A 171 0.16 3.46 7.12
N GLN A 172 -0.86 4.19 6.68
CA GLN A 172 -1.34 4.20 5.28
C GLN A 172 -0.34 4.80 4.27
N TRP A 173 0.65 5.54 4.75
CA TRP A 173 1.79 6.04 3.97
C TRP A 173 3.07 5.22 4.21
N SER A 174 2.97 4.08 4.89
CA SER A 174 4.09 3.22 5.23
C SER A 174 5.22 3.94 6.00
N TYR A 175 4.85 4.78 6.95
CA TYR A 175 5.74 5.27 7.99
C TYR A 175 5.49 4.49 9.28
N ASP A 176 6.51 4.37 10.13
CA ASP A 176 6.33 3.86 11.50
C ASP A 176 5.24 4.66 12.21
N CYS A 177 4.14 3.99 12.51
CA CYS A 177 2.99 4.59 13.16
C CYS A 177 3.01 4.45 14.68
N LEU A 178 4.00 3.74 15.23
CA LEU A 178 4.19 3.46 16.66
C LEU A 178 5.32 4.28 17.29
N ILE A 179 5.87 5.24 16.54
CA ILE A 179 6.83 6.28 16.98
C ILE A 179 6.39 7.09 18.20
#